data_AF-A0A2E9QCQ2-F1
#
_entry.id   AF-A0A2E9QCQ2-F1
#
_cell.length_a   1.000
_cell.length_b   1.000
_cell.length_c   1.000
_cell.angle_alpha   90.00
_cell.angle_beta   90.00
_cell.angle_gamma   90.00
#
_symmetry.space_group_name_H-M   'P 1'
#
loop_
_entity.id
_entity.type
_entity.pdbx_description
1 polymer ?
#
loop_
_entity_poly.entity_id
_entity_poly.type
_entity_poly.pdbx_seq_one_letter_code
_entity_poly.pdbx_strand_id
1 'polypeptide(L)'
;MKKGNSAKTLTSVLMAALIVTIAACETEPEAKEGITMYAAAKSGLIIRSEATTDSAKLGLIPYGSSLTVLEQTGDTLTILGRQGRWSKVEFQGITGWVFGGFLSANAPPKLVQEDPCDRFVRCYGKCEELLAGPGYEMCMDECSPGWARLEESCAPPSVYH
;
A
#
# COMPACT_ATOMS: atom_id res chain seq x y z
N MET A 1 -31.58 -51.03 -69.97
CA MET A 1 -32.87 -50.88 -69.25
C MET A 1 -32.60 -50.59 -67.77
N LYS A 2 -33.30 -49.58 -67.22
CA LYS A 2 -33.49 -49.22 -65.78
C LYS A 2 -32.22 -48.71 -65.05
N LYS A 3 -31.98 -47.40 -64.98
CA LYS A 3 -32.51 -46.36 -64.04
C LYS A 3 -32.31 -46.71 -62.55
N GLY A 4 -31.57 -45.86 -61.85
CA GLY A 4 -31.48 -45.86 -60.39
C GLY A 4 -30.58 -44.74 -59.86
N ASN A 5 -30.96 -43.48 -60.07
CA ASN A 5 -30.33 -42.33 -59.41
C ASN A 5 -30.66 -42.37 -57.92
N SER A 6 -29.68 -42.67 -57.07
CA SER A 6 -29.83 -42.58 -55.62
C SER A 6 -29.97 -41.11 -55.22
N ALA A 7 -31.07 -40.80 -54.55
CA ALA A 7 -31.46 -39.45 -54.17
C ALA A 7 -30.38 -38.81 -53.29
N LYS A 8 -29.96 -37.62 -53.70
CA LYS A 8 -29.04 -36.73 -52.98
C LYS A 8 -29.64 -36.41 -51.62
N THR A 9 -28.98 -36.83 -50.55
CA THR A 9 -29.32 -36.44 -49.17
C THR A 9 -29.11 -34.94 -49.02
N LEU A 10 -30.22 -34.20 -49.07
CA LEU A 10 -30.37 -32.77 -48.86
C LEU A 10 -30.18 -32.44 -47.37
N THR A 11 -28.96 -32.41 -46.87
CA THR A 11 -28.67 -31.91 -45.52
C THR A 11 -27.27 -31.30 -45.46
N SER A 12 -27.04 -30.19 -46.18
CA SER A 12 -25.73 -29.51 -46.13
C SER A 12 -25.81 -27.99 -46.32
N VAL A 13 -26.76 -27.32 -45.64
CA VAL A 13 -26.71 -25.84 -45.50
C VAL A 13 -27.08 -25.35 -44.09
N LEU A 14 -27.53 -26.22 -43.17
CA LEU A 14 -27.92 -25.81 -41.80
C LEU A 14 -26.85 -26.03 -40.72
N MET A 15 -25.62 -26.38 -41.10
CA MET A 15 -24.47 -26.55 -40.19
C MET A 15 -23.34 -25.56 -40.53
N ALA A 16 -23.68 -24.31 -40.88
CA ALA A 16 -22.70 -23.24 -41.02
C ALA A 16 -23.03 -21.99 -40.19
N ALA A 17 -24.10 -22.01 -39.38
CA ALA A 17 -24.55 -20.87 -38.57
C ALA A 17 -24.62 -21.16 -37.05
N LEU A 18 -23.87 -22.16 -36.55
CA LEU A 18 -23.79 -22.49 -35.11
C LEU A 18 -22.33 -22.63 -34.61
N ILE A 19 -21.37 -21.97 -35.26
CA ILE A 19 -19.98 -21.90 -34.78
C ILE A 19 -19.53 -20.44 -34.71
N VAL A 20 -20.40 -19.53 -34.25
CA VAL A 20 -20.06 -18.11 -34.09
C VAL A 20 -20.70 -17.54 -32.81
N THR A 21 -20.44 -18.10 -31.62
CA THR A 21 -20.93 -17.41 -30.40
C THR A 21 -20.15 -17.52 -29.09
N ILE A 22 -19.16 -18.39 -28.87
CA ILE A 22 -18.46 -18.34 -27.55
C ILE A 22 -16.99 -18.76 -27.66
N ALA A 23 -16.19 -17.85 -28.20
CA ALA A 23 -14.77 -17.80 -27.93
C ALA A 23 -14.37 -16.40 -27.43
N ALA A 24 -15.22 -15.79 -26.60
CA ALA A 24 -14.69 -14.96 -25.52
C ALA A 24 -14.37 -15.92 -24.38
N CYS A 25 -13.33 -16.74 -24.56
CA CYS A 25 -12.68 -17.36 -23.42
C CYS A 25 -11.95 -16.19 -22.76
N GLU A 26 -12.68 -15.49 -21.87
CA GLU A 26 -12.06 -14.60 -20.92
C GLU A 26 -11.09 -15.48 -20.14
N THR A 27 -9.80 -15.38 -20.47
CA THR A 27 -8.75 -16.00 -19.68
C THR A 27 -8.87 -15.38 -18.30
N GLU A 28 -9.47 -16.11 -17.37
CA GLU A 28 -9.53 -15.73 -15.97
C GLU A 28 -8.08 -15.44 -15.55
N PRO A 29 -7.77 -14.25 -15.01
CA PRO A 29 -6.40 -13.92 -14.66
C PRO A 29 -5.95 -14.97 -13.65
N GLU A 30 -4.99 -15.82 -14.05
CA GLU A 30 -4.38 -16.81 -13.17
C GLU A 30 -3.97 -16.08 -11.90
N ALA A 31 -4.71 -16.33 -10.81
CA ALA A 31 -4.43 -15.75 -9.52
C ALA A 31 -3.09 -16.33 -9.05
N LYS A 32 -2.00 -15.62 -9.33
CA LYS A 32 -0.67 -16.02 -8.88
C LYS A 32 -0.70 -16.09 -7.35
N GLU A 33 -0.48 -17.30 -6.83
CA GLU A 33 -0.27 -17.60 -5.42
C GLU A 33 0.84 -16.69 -4.87
N GLY A 34 0.44 -15.62 -4.17
CA GLY A 34 1.34 -14.60 -3.66
C GLY A 34 1.12 -14.36 -2.19
N ILE A 35 2.18 -13.94 -1.49
CA ILE A 35 2.15 -13.67 -0.06
C ILE A 35 1.75 -12.21 0.16
N THR A 36 0.70 -11.97 0.94
CA THR A 36 0.32 -10.60 1.32
C THR A 36 1.31 -10.04 2.34
N MET A 37 1.87 -8.87 2.04
CA MET A 37 2.83 -8.15 2.89
C MET A 37 2.46 -6.66 2.96
N TYR A 38 3.14 -5.90 3.81
CA TYR A 38 2.90 -4.47 4.01
C TYR A 38 4.14 -3.63 3.68
N ALA A 39 3.92 -2.45 3.11
CA ALA A 39 4.98 -1.47 2.87
C ALA A 39 5.36 -0.75 4.17
N ALA A 40 6.61 -0.90 4.61
CA ALA A 40 7.13 -0.31 5.84
C ALA A 40 8.01 0.95 5.62
N ALA A 41 8.16 1.40 4.39
CA ALA A 41 8.88 2.63 4.06
C ALA A 41 8.00 3.86 4.35
N LYS A 42 8.37 4.69 5.34
CA LYS A 42 7.56 5.85 5.78
C LYS A 42 7.25 6.85 4.67
N SER A 43 8.18 7.03 3.73
CA SER A 43 8.05 7.91 2.56
C SER A 43 7.33 7.26 1.37
N GLY A 44 6.83 6.03 1.53
CA GLY A 44 6.35 5.18 0.45
C GLY A 44 7.46 4.31 -0.15
N LEU A 45 7.04 3.15 -0.67
CA LEU A 45 7.89 2.13 -1.27
C LEU A 45 7.79 2.18 -2.79
N ILE A 46 8.92 2.44 -3.46
CA ILE A 46 8.94 2.64 -4.92
C ILE A 46 8.92 1.28 -5.62
N ILE A 47 7.99 1.12 -6.56
CA ILE A 47 7.94 0.00 -7.51
C ILE A 47 8.82 0.34 -8.70
N ARG A 48 9.70 -0.59 -9.09
CA ARG A 48 10.67 -0.41 -10.16
C ARG A 48 10.49 -1.42 -11.27
N SER A 49 10.99 -1.09 -12.46
CA SER A 49 10.92 -1.98 -13.62
C SER A 49 11.83 -3.20 -13.47
N GLU A 50 12.95 -3.06 -12.75
CA GLU A 50 13.93 -4.13 -12.53
C GLU A 50 14.41 -4.15 -11.07
N ALA A 51 15.07 -5.25 -10.69
CA ALA A 51 15.65 -5.49 -9.37
C ALA A 51 16.95 -4.67 -9.12
N THR A 52 16.90 -3.36 -9.37
CA THR A 52 18.05 -2.44 -9.24
C THR A 52 17.59 -1.07 -8.75
N THR A 53 18.49 -0.29 -8.14
CA THR A 53 18.17 1.07 -7.65
C THR A 53 18.09 2.13 -8.75
N ASP A 54 18.55 1.82 -9.95
CA ASP A 54 18.70 2.79 -11.03
C ASP A 54 17.66 2.60 -12.14
N SER A 55 16.90 1.49 -12.08
CA SER A 55 15.82 1.20 -13.03
C SER A 55 14.64 2.17 -12.90
N ALA A 56 13.82 2.21 -13.94
CA ALA A 56 12.68 3.11 -14.03
C ALA A 56 11.69 2.90 -12.86
N LYS A 57 11.15 4.00 -12.34
CA LYS A 57 10.13 3.99 -11.29
C LYS A 57 8.76 3.83 -11.95
N LEU A 58 8.07 2.74 -11.64
CA LEU A 58 6.73 2.43 -12.18
C LEU A 58 5.61 2.98 -11.29
N GLY A 59 5.86 3.09 -9.98
CA GLY A 59 4.85 3.54 -9.03
C GLY A 59 5.38 3.71 -7.62
N LEU A 60 4.49 4.11 -6.72
CA LEU A 60 4.76 4.30 -5.29
C LEU A 60 3.65 3.63 -4.47
N ILE A 61 4.04 2.70 -3.61
CA ILE A 61 3.15 2.06 -2.64
C ILE A 61 3.17 2.91 -1.36
N PRO A 62 2.04 3.45 -0.90
CA PRO A 62 1.99 4.21 0.34
C PRO A 62 2.41 3.38 1.56
N TYR A 63 2.91 4.04 2.59
CA TYR A 63 3.23 3.39 3.85
C TYR A 63 1.99 2.70 4.46
N GLY A 64 2.18 1.48 4.96
CA GLY A 64 1.12 0.70 5.59
C GLY A 64 0.14 0.04 4.61
N SER A 65 0.26 0.29 3.31
CA SER A 65 -0.55 -0.42 2.31
C SER A 65 -0.15 -1.89 2.21
N SER A 66 -1.15 -2.75 2.04
CA SER A 66 -0.96 -4.16 1.71
C SER A 66 -0.64 -4.32 0.22
N LEU A 67 0.22 -5.29 -0.09
CA LEU A 67 0.62 -5.66 -1.46
C LEU A 67 0.86 -7.17 -1.54
N THR A 68 0.89 -7.70 -2.75
CA THR A 68 1.13 -9.13 -2.99
C THR A 68 2.57 -9.34 -3.45
N VAL A 69 3.33 -10.16 -2.73
CA VAL A 69 4.67 -10.61 -3.15
C VAL A 69 4.54 -11.87 -3.98
N LEU A 70 5.05 -11.83 -5.21
CA LEU A 70 4.96 -12.93 -6.18
C LEU A 70 6.22 -13.79 -6.20
N GLU A 71 7.39 -13.15 -6.19
CA GLU A 71 8.69 -13.84 -6.24
C GLU A 71 9.77 -12.99 -5.58
N GLN A 72 10.88 -13.62 -5.20
CA GLN A 72 12.08 -12.93 -4.73
C GLN A 72 13.28 -13.36 -5.56
N THR A 73 14.21 -12.43 -5.82
CA THR A 73 15.41 -12.70 -6.61
C THR A 73 16.65 -12.04 -6.03
N GLY A 74 17.80 -12.54 -6.48
CA GLY A 74 19.12 -12.04 -6.13
C GLY A 74 19.54 -12.32 -4.69
N ASP A 75 20.72 -11.82 -4.37
CA ASP A 75 21.30 -11.93 -3.04
C ASP A 75 20.72 -10.89 -2.08
N THR A 76 20.97 -11.11 -0.79
CA THR A 76 20.64 -10.11 0.24
C THR A 76 21.57 -8.91 0.10
N LEU A 77 20.98 -7.74 -0.11
CA LEU A 77 21.68 -6.47 -0.21
C LEU A 77 21.37 -5.60 1.01
N THR A 78 22.20 -4.58 1.25
CA THR A 78 21.91 -3.53 2.24
C THR A 78 21.61 -2.22 1.50
N ILE A 79 20.39 -1.71 1.62
CA ILE A 79 19.98 -0.43 1.03
C ILE A 79 19.39 0.43 2.14
N LEU A 80 19.91 1.65 2.29
CA LEU A 80 19.51 2.60 3.35
C LEU A 80 19.52 1.98 4.77
N GLY A 81 20.54 1.16 5.05
CA GLY A 81 20.72 0.50 6.34
C GLY A 81 19.80 -0.70 6.60
N ARG A 82 19.01 -1.12 5.61
CA ARG A 82 18.15 -2.31 5.73
C ARG A 82 18.63 -3.43 4.84
N GLN A 83 18.59 -4.64 5.38
CA GLN A 83 18.95 -5.85 4.64
C GLN A 83 17.70 -6.48 4.01
N GLY A 84 17.82 -6.91 2.76
CA GLY A 84 16.74 -7.59 2.06
C GLY A 84 17.12 -8.00 0.64
N ARG A 85 16.30 -8.86 0.04
CA ARG A 85 16.37 -9.23 -1.37
C ARG A 85 15.41 -8.40 -2.19
N TRP A 86 15.54 -8.42 -3.50
CA TRP A 86 14.52 -7.84 -4.37
C TRP A 86 13.30 -8.75 -4.42
N SER A 87 12.12 -8.16 -4.26
CA SER A 87 10.85 -8.86 -4.33
C SER A 87 10.04 -8.30 -5.49
N LYS A 88 9.53 -9.17 -6.36
CA LYS A 88 8.53 -8.78 -7.34
C LYS A 88 7.17 -8.79 -6.68
N VAL A 89 6.41 -7.75 -6.94
CA VAL A 89 5.14 -7.48 -6.28
C VAL A 89 4.10 -7.06 -7.29
N GLU A 90 2.84 -7.28 -6.91
CA GLU A 90 1.67 -6.72 -7.55
C GLU A 90 0.98 -5.79 -6.55
N PHE A 91 0.67 -4.59 -7.02
CA PHE A 91 -0.08 -3.60 -6.26
C PHE A 91 -0.98 -2.80 -7.21
N GLN A 92 -2.29 -2.93 -7.05
CA GLN A 92 -3.30 -2.17 -7.81
C GLN A 92 -3.13 -2.30 -9.34
N GLY A 93 -2.81 -3.49 -9.83
CA GLY A 93 -2.58 -3.78 -11.25
C GLY A 93 -1.17 -3.47 -11.74
N ILE A 94 -0.31 -2.86 -10.92
CA ILE A 94 1.09 -2.57 -11.25
C ILE A 94 1.95 -3.74 -10.76
N THR A 95 2.64 -4.41 -11.68
CA THR A 95 3.63 -5.43 -11.36
C THR A 95 5.04 -4.88 -11.55
N GLY A 96 5.91 -5.05 -10.55
CA GLY A 96 7.30 -4.62 -10.63
C GLY A 96 8.11 -5.05 -9.41
N TRP A 97 9.31 -4.50 -9.25
CA TRP A 97 10.28 -4.87 -8.23
C TRP A 97 10.34 -3.84 -7.11
N VAL A 98 10.34 -4.30 -5.87
CA VAL A 98 10.57 -3.49 -4.67
C VAL A 98 11.71 -4.09 -3.85
N PHE A 99 12.37 -3.26 -3.06
CA PHE A 99 13.39 -3.75 -2.15
C PHE A 99 12.76 -4.37 -0.89
N GLY A 100 12.98 -5.66 -0.68
CA GLY A 100 12.36 -6.46 0.36
C GLY A 100 12.69 -6.04 1.79
N GLY A 101 13.78 -5.28 2.00
CA GLY A 101 14.11 -4.71 3.32
C GLY A 101 13.07 -3.70 3.84
N PHE A 102 12.17 -3.23 2.98
CA PHE A 102 11.05 -2.38 3.34
C PHE A 102 9.69 -3.09 3.33
N LEU A 103 9.67 -4.42 3.24
CA LEU A 103 8.46 -5.22 3.40
C LEU A 103 8.34 -5.70 4.85
N SER A 104 7.10 -5.79 5.33
CA SER A 104 6.77 -6.29 6.66
C SER A 104 5.66 -7.33 6.56
N ALA A 105 5.78 -8.42 7.33
CA ALA A 105 4.73 -9.43 7.43
C ALA A 105 3.49 -8.90 8.14
N ASN A 106 3.69 -7.95 9.07
CA ASN A 106 2.62 -7.34 9.84
C ASN A 106 2.38 -5.90 9.40
N ALA A 107 1.14 -5.44 9.52
CA ALA A 107 0.79 -4.05 9.29
C ALA A 107 1.62 -3.15 10.23
N PRO A 108 2.35 -2.17 9.71
CA PRO A 108 3.15 -1.30 10.54
C PRO A 108 2.23 -0.31 11.28
N PRO A 109 2.67 0.27 12.41
CA PRO A 109 1.86 1.23 13.16
C PRO A 109 1.50 2.43 12.28
N LYS A 110 0.29 2.96 12.43
CA LYS A 110 -0.13 4.16 11.70
C LYS A 110 0.85 5.29 11.99
N LEU A 111 1.22 6.06 10.96
CA LEU A 111 1.96 7.29 11.17
C LEU A 111 1.01 8.25 11.88
N VAL A 112 1.20 8.39 13.19
CA VAL A 112 0.63 9.52 13.92
C VAL A 112 1.35 10.74 13.36
N GLN A 113 0.67 11.54 12.55
CA GLN A 113 1.13 12.89 12.32
C GLN A 113 1.09 13.54 13.70
N GLU A 114 2.25 13.93 14.23
CA GLU A 114 2.29 14.62 15.51
C GLU A 114 1.51 15.92 15.32
N ASP A 115 0.26 15.92 15.77
CA ASP A 115 -0.54 17.12 15.84
C ASP A 115 0.14 18.03 16.86
N PRO A 116 0.52 19.26 16.49
CA PRO A 116 1.07 20.23 17.44
C PRO A 116 0.21 20.37 18.70
N CYS A 117 -1.13 20.23 18.60
CA CYS A 117 -2.01 20.25 19.77
C CYS A 117 -2.05 18.90 20.55
N ASP A 118 -1.73 17.72 19.97
CA ASP A 118 -1.58 16.44 20.74
C ASP A 118 -0.31 16.45 21.61
N ARG A 119 0.76 17.11 21.12
CA ARG A 119 1.98 17.35 21.90
C ARG A 119 1.72 18.24 23.12
N PHE A 120 0.83 19.23 22.96
CA PHE A 120 0.44 20.16 24.03
C PHE A 120 -0.40 19.49 25.12
N VAL A 121 -1.39 18.67 24.75
CA VAL A 121 -2.23 17.91 25.71
C VAL A 121 -1.39 16.97 26.59
N ARG A 122 -0.33 16.35 26.05
CA ARG A 122 0.59 15.53 26.85
C ARG A 122 1.49 16.33 27.80
N CYS A 123 1.85 17.58 27.44
CA CYS A 123 2.60 18.48 28.34
C CYS A 123 1.69 18.95 29.49
N TYR A 124 0.43 19.30 29.22
CA TYR A 124 -0.54 19.77 30.22
C TYR A 124 -1.08 18.65 31.13
N GLY A 125 -1.40 17.47 30.59
CA GLY A 125 -1.95 16.35 31.36
C GLY A 125 -0.99 15.77 32.41
N LYS A 126 0.33 15.98 32.26
CA LYS A 126 1.33 15.63 33.29
C LYS A 126 1.48 16.67 34.40
N CYS A 127 0.90 17.86 34.26
CA CYS A 127 0.89 18.87 35.32
C CYS A 127 -0.26 18.64 36.32
N GLU A 128 -1.32 17.93 35.93
CA GLU A 128 -2.49 17.68 36.77
C GLU A 128 -2.25 16.61 37.86
N GLU A 129 -1.29 15.70 37.66
CA GLU A 129 -0.95 14.65 38.64
C GLU A 129 0.03 15.13 39.73
N LEU A 130 0.55 16.37 39.64
CA LEU A 130 1.47 17.00 40.60
C LEU A 130 0.78 18.00 41.54
N LEU A 131 -0.52 17.86 41.79
CA LEU A 131 -1.28 18.70 42.73
C LEU A 131 -0.97 18.38 44.21
N ALA A 132 0.32 18.46 44.60
CA ALA A 132 0.74 18.35 45.98
C ALA A 132 2.07 19.09 46.33
N GLY A 133 2.47 20.18 45.64
CA GLY A 133 3.65 20.94 46.10
C GLY A 133 3.97 22.28 45.40
N PRO A 134 4.77 23.15 46.05
CA PRO A 134 5.13 24.47 45.54
C PRO A 134 6.24 24.37 44.49
N GLY A 135 5.86 24.14 43.23
CA GLY A 135 6.76 24.05 42.08
C GLY A 135 6.10 24.45 40.77
N TYR A 136 5.07 25.30 40.82
CA TYR A 136 4.21 25.63 39.68
C TYR A 136 4.91 26.45 38.57
N GLU A 137 6.07 27.02 38.86
CA GLU A 137 6.79 27.91 37.94
C GLU A 137 7.74 27.15 36.99
N MET A 138 8.14 25.91 37.31
CA MET A 138 9.16 25.16 36.54
C MET A 138 8.63 24.41 35.31
N CYS A 139 7.32 24.13 35.22
CA CYS A 139 6.76 23.38 34.09
C CYS A 139 6.56 24.20 32.81
N MET A 140 6.56 25.54 32.89
CA MET A 140 6.40 26.41 31.72
C MET A 140 7.70 26.59 30.93
N ASP A 141 8.87 26.47 31.57
CA ASP A 141 10.15 26.84 30.96
C ASP A 141 10.76 25.76 30.05
N GLU A 142 10.43 24.48 30.25
CA GLU A 142 10.93 23.39 29.38
C GLU A 142 10.06 23.13 28.13
N CYS A 143 8.82 23.64 28.09
CA CYS A 143 7.92 23.50 26.93
C CYS A 143 8.02 24.73 25.97
N SER A 144 8.99 25.64 26.19
CA SER A 144 9.28 26.79 25.32
C SER A 144 10.74 26.88 24.88
N PRO A 145 11.02 26.63 23.59
CA PRO A 145 11.92 27.52 22.88
C PRO A 145 11.19 28.07 21.64
N GLY A 146 10.63 29.28 21.77
CA GLY A 146 10.55 30.24 20.66
C GLY A 146 9.33 30.27 19.73
N TRP A 147 8.10 30.05 20.20
CA TRP A 147 6.89 30.09 19.33
C TRP A 147 5.87 31.17 19.69
N ALA A 148 6.29 32.42 19.88
CA ALA A 148 5.38 33.56 20.10
C ALA A 148 4.58 34.02 18.84
N ARG A 149 4.18 33.14 17.91
CA ARG A 149 3.40 33.55 16.72
C ARG A 149 2.56 32.46 16.04
N LEU A 150 1.79 31.67 16.78
CA LEU A 150 0.71 30.84 16.21
C LEU A 150 -0.48 30.73 17.20
N GLU A 151 -0.92 31.86 17.77
CA GLU A 151 -2.02 31.87 18.74
C GLU A 151 -3.41 31.55 18.16
N GLU A 152 -3.59 31.38 16.85
CA GLU A 152 -4.95 31.33 16.28
C GLU A 152 -5.53 29.92 16.09
N SER A 153 -4.80 28.82 16.34
CA SER A 153 -5.30 27.48 15.98
C SER A 153 -5.42 26.43 17.10
N CYS A 154 -4.99 26.70 18.34
CA CYS A 154 -5.22 25.78 19.48
C CYS A 154 -6.05 26.44 20.61
N ALA A 155 -7.07 27.24 20.28
CA ALA A 155 -8.04 27.67 21.30
C ALA A 155 -9.01 26.50 21.59
N PRO A 156 -9.12 25.99 22.83
CA PRO A 156 -10.19 25.04 23.17
C PRO A 156 -11.55 25.72 22.95
N PRO A 157 -12.60 24.99 22.52
CA PRO A 157 -13.94 25.56 22.50
C PRO A 157 -14.24 26.08 23.91
N SER A 158 -14.65 27.35 24.00
CA SER A 158 -14.99 27.99 25.26
C SER A 158 -16.09 27.20 25.97
N VAL A 159 -15.72 26.36 26.95
CA VAL A 159 -16.67 25.79 27.88
C VAL A 159 -16.90 26.83 28.96
N TYR A 160 -17.80 27.77 28.65
CA TYR A 160 -18.53 28.54 29.64
C TYR A 160 -19.98 28.63 29.17
N HIS A 161 -20.83 27.75 29.72
CA HIS A 161 -22.08 28.11 30.40
C HIS A 161 -22.60 26.94 31.22
#